data_AF-A0A2V8JP24-F1
#
_entry.id   AF-A0A2V8JP24-F1
#
_cell.length_a   1.000
_cell.length_b   1.000
_cell.length_c   1.000
_cell.angle_alpha   90.00
_cell.angle_beta   90.00
_cell.angle_gamma   90.00
#
_symmetry.space_group_name_H-M   'P 1'
#
loop_
_entity.id
_entity.type
_entity.pdbx_description
1 polymer ?
#
loop_
_entity_poly.entity_id
_entity_poly.type
_entity_poly.pdbx_seq_one_letter_code
_entity_poly.pdbx_strand_id
1 'polypeptide(L)'
;EINDHIGSNRFHLDSVDTVFCYTDDAIDPKPPAAGFNTYLGYGTGSWNGTPGASIIFKLLDAGEPGTNDTMCLQITVGSTIVLQVGTFAQINSVTTHCPVPLTFGNQQAHKDK
;
A
#
# COMPACT_ATOMS: atom_id res chain seq x y z
N GLU A 1 -0.53 2.17 11.63
CA GLU A 1 -1.33 3.40 11.81
C GLU A 1 -0.98 4.37 10.70
N ILE A 2 -1.96 5.12 10.19
CA ILE A 2 -1.80 6.16 9.18
C ILE A 2 -2.29 7.46 9.80
N ASN A 3 -1.43 8.49 9.80
CA ASN A 3 -1.74 9.81 10.34
C ASN A 3 -1.84 10.81 9.19
N ASP A 4 -3.04 11.33 8.93
CA ASP A 4 -3.26 12.43 8.02
C ASP A 4 -3.02 13.75 8.75
N HIS A 5 -1.83 14.32 8.54
CA HIS A 5 -1.42 15.58 9.16
C HIS A 5 -2.21 16.80 8.64
N ILE A 6 -2.78 16.73 7.43
CA ILE A 6 -3.51 17.85 6.83
C ILE A 6 -4.93 17.90 7.43
N GLY A 7 -5.62 16.77 7.43
CA GLY A 7 -6.96 16.64 8.01
C GLY A 7 -6.98 16.43 9.52
N SER A 8 -5.81 16.25 10.16
CA SER A 8 -5.69 15.85 11.58
C SER A 8 -6.47 14.56 11.91
N ASN A 9 -6.53 13.64 10.94
CA ASN A 9 -7.21 12.35 11.09
C ASN A 9 -6.22 11.22 11.31
N ARG A 10 -6.68 10.12 11.88
CA ARG A 10 -5.89 8.91 12.11
C ARG A 10 -6.68 7.66 11.80
N PHE A 11 -6.03 6.75 11.09
CA PHE A 11 -6.52 5.41 10.85
C PHE A 11 -5.62 4.38 11.54
N HIS A 12 -6.22 3.55 12.38
CA HIS A 12 -5.55 2.39 12.97
C HIS A 12 -6.01 1.14 12.23
N LEU A 13 -5.08 0.36 11.70
CA LEU A 13 -5.38 -0.92 11.06
C LEU A 13 -5.48 -1.99 12.16
N ASP A 14 -6.66 -2.58 12.32
CA ASP A 14 -6.92 -3.59 13.36
C ASP A 14 -6.63 -5.01 12.82
N SER A 15 -7.01 -5.28 11.56
CA SER A 15 -6.73 -6.55 10.89
C SER A 15 -6.36 -6.38 9.42
N VAL A 16 -5.49 -7.26 8.94
CA VAL A 16 -5.31 -7.50 7.50
C VAL A 16 -6.08 -8.76 7.15
N ASP A 17 -7.11 -8.62 6.33
CA ASP A 17 -8.07 -9.69 6.06
C ASP A 17 -7.71 -10.47 4.79
N THR A 18 -7.08 -9.79 3.82
CA THR A 18 -6.65 -10.42 2.57
C THR A 18 -5.37 -9.79 2.06
N VAL A 19 -4.49 -10.64 1.54
CA VAL A 19 -3.21 -10.25 0.96
C VAL A 19 -3.04 -10.96 -0.37
N PHE A 20 -2.62 -10.20 -1.38
CA PHE A 20 -2.16 -10.72 -2.65
C PHE A 20 -0.73 -10.24 -2.88
N CYS A 21 0.22 -11.18 -2.87
CA CYS A 21 1.60 -10.94 -3.25
C CYS A 21 1.80 -11.41 -4.69
N TYR A 22 2.31 -10.53 -5.55
CA TYR A 22 2.59 -10.88 -6.94
C TYR A 22 3.80 -10.12 -7.48
N THR A 23 4.34 -10.62 -8.58
CA THR A 23 5.39 -9.94 -9.34
C THR A 23 4.75 -9.13 -10.45
N ASP A 24 4.96 -7.82 -10.42
CA ASP A 24 4.66 -6.92 -11.52
C ASP A 24 5.88 -6.91 -12.46
N ASP A 25 5.75 -7.58 -13.61
CA ASP A 25 6.83 -7.75 -14.60
C ASP A 25 7.27 -6.41 -15.23
N ALA A 26 6.50 -5.33 -15.05
CA ALA A 26 6.92 -4.00 -15.49
C ALA A 26 8.05 -3.42 -14.62
N ILE A 27 8.38 -4.07 -13.50
CA ILE A 27 9.36 -3.61 -12.52
C ILE A 27 10.39 -4.72 -12.33
N ASP A 28 11.65 -4.37 -12.61
CA ASP A 28 12.80 -5.24 -12.41
C ASP A 28 13.52 -4.80 -11.12
N PRO A 29 13.12 -5.34 -9.94
CA PRO A 29 13.73 -4.92 -8.68
C PRO A 29 15.20 -5.33 -8.67
N LYS A 30 16.07 -4.37 -8.40
CA LYS A 30 17.50 -4.64 -8.19
C LYS A 30 17.69 -5.57 -6.96
N PRO A 31 18.77 -6.36 -6.91
CA PRO A 31 19.01 -7.33 -5.84
C PRO A 31 18.87 -6.74 -4.42
N PRO A 32 18.38 -7.52 -3.42
CA PRO A 32 18.22 -8.98 -3.44
C PRO A 32 16.94 -9.47 -4.13
N ALA A 33 17.02 -10.65 -4.76
CA ALA A 33 15.86 -11.26 -5.41
C ALA A 33 14.79 -11.68 -4.40
N ALA A 34 13.57 -11.17 -4.57
CA ALA A 34 12.39 -11.51 -3.80
C ALA A 34 11.42 -12.40 -4.60
N GLY A 35 10.49 -13.05 -3.90
CA GLY A 35 9.43 -13.85 -4.55
C GLY A 35 8.27 -13.02 -5.12
N PHE A 36 8.21 -11.74 -4.79
CA PHE A 36 7.23 -10.76 -5.24
C PHE A 36 7.85 -9.37 -5.14
N ASN A 37 7.33 -8.40 -5.88
CA ASN A 37 7.68 -6.98 -5.75
C ASN A 37 6.46 -6.11 -5.40
N THR A 38 5.28 -6.73 -5.33
CA THR A 38 4.02 -6.05 -5.06
C THR A 38 3.25 -6.72 -3.94
N TYR A 39 2.85 -5.94 -2.95
CA TYR A 39 1.98 -6.34 -1.84
C TYR A 39 0.67 -5.56 -1.91
N LEU A 40 -0.42 -6.25 -2.25
CA LEU A 40 -1.77 -5.67 -2.24
C LEU A 40 -2.52 -6.21 -1.02
N GLY A 41 -2.88 -5.31 -0.10
CA GLY A 41 -3.56 -5.64 1.14
C GLY A 41 -4.97 -5.04 1.21
N TYR A 42 -5.87 -5.79 1.83
CA TYR A 42 -7.17 -5.31 2.30
C TYR A 42 -7.31 -5.60 3.79
N GLY A 43 -7.94 -4.69 4.52
CA GLY A 43 -8.14 -4.86 5.95
C GLY A 43 -9.21 -3.94 6.53
N THR A 44 -9.48 -4.15 7.81
CA THR A 44 -10.42 -3.35 8.59
C THR A 44 -9.75 -2.69 9.78
N GLY A 45 -10.29 -1.57 10.20
CA GLY A 45 -9.67 -0.72 11.19
C GLY A 45 -10.60 0.30 11.82
N SER A 46 -10.00 1.23 12.53
CA SER A 46 -10.66 2.30 13.26
C SER A 46 -10.27 3.66 12.70
N TRP A 47 -11.25 4.51 12.38
CA TRP A 47 -11.07 5.89 11.92
C TRP A 47 -11.34 6.87 13.07
N ASN A 48 -10.35 7.67 13.44
CA ASN A 48 -10.40 8.58 14.59
C ASN A 48 -10.87 7.90 15.88
N GLY A 49 -10.48 6.64 16.08
CA GLY A 49 -10.88 5.81 17.23
C GLY A 49 -12.28 5.18 17.13
N THR A 50 -13.00 5.40 16.04
CA THR A 50 -14.29 4.73 15.78
C THR A 50 -14.06 3.50 14.89
N PRO A 51 -14.40 2.28 15.34
CA PRO A 51 -14.27 1.07 14.54
C PRO A 51 -15.18 1.05 13.30
N GLY A 52 -14.84 0.19 12.33
CA GLY A 52 -15.67 -0.07 11.15
C GLY A 52 -15.21 0.62 9.87
N ALA A 53 -13.97 1.12 9.85
CA ALA A 53 -13.34 1.60 8.63
C ALA A 53 -12.69 0.43 7.87
N SER A 54 -12.54 0.57 6.56
CA SER A 54 -11.82 -0.38 5.71
C SER A 54 -10.67 0.31 4.99
N ILE A 55 -9.63 -0.44 4.66
CA ILE A 55 -8.51 0.02 3.86
C ILE A 55 -8.22 -0.97 2.73
N ILE A 56 -7.89 -0.42 1.55
CA ILE A 56 -7.12 -1.12 0.53
C ILE A 56 -5.80 -0.37 0.35
N PHE A 57 -4.69 -1.09 0.28
CA PHE A 57 -3.37 -0.49 0.09
C PHE A 57 -2.49 -1.36 -0.80
N LYS A 58 -1.64 -0.71 -1.59
CA LYS A 58 -0.60 -1.34 -2.40
C LYS A 58 0.75 -0.79 -1.97
N LEU A 59 1.69 -1.68 -1.72
CA LEU A 59 3.11 -1.37 -1.55
C LEU A 59 3.88 -1.99 -2.71
N LEU A 60 4.85 -1.26 -3.24
CA LEU A 60 5.67 -1.67 -4.36
C LEU A 60 7.15 -1.48 -4.03
N ASP A 61 7.90 -2.56 -4.22
CA ASP A 61 9.35 -2.65 -4.02
C ASP A 61 10.02 -2.58 -5.38
N ALA A 62 10.80 -1.52 -5.62
CA ALA A 62 11.53 -1.34 -6.87
C ALA A 62 13.02 -1.76 -6.75
N GLY A 63 13.38 -2.43 -5.65
CA GLY A 63 14.72 -2.88 -5.30
C GLY A 63 15.63 -1.76 -4.81
N GLU A 64 16.86 -2.12 -4.44
CA GLU A 64 17.78 -1.16 -3.80
C GLU A 64 18.56 -0.29 -4.83
N PRO A 65 18.79 1.01 -4.53
CA PRO A 65 18.27 1.73 -3.36
C PRO A 65 16.75 1.95 -3.48
N GLY A 66 15.99 1.72 -2.39
CA GLY A 66 14.51 1.80 -2.33
C GLY A 66 13.88 3.18 -2.63
N THR A 67 14.57 4.05 -3.35
CA THR A 67 14.11 5.40 -3.75
C THR A 67 12.97 5.38 -4.76
N ASN A 68 12.73 4.23 -5.40
CA ASN A 68 11.68 4.04 -6.38
C ASN A 68 10.50 3.22 -5.82
N ASP A 69 10.53 2.89 -4.53
CA ASP A 69 9.41 2.21 -3.87
C ASP A 69 8.21 3.14 -3.84
N THR A 70 7.01 2.60 -4.00
CA THR A 70 5.78 3.39 -4.01
C THR A 70 4.69 2.82 -3.12
N MET A 71 3.76 3.67 -2.70
CA MET A 71 2.55 3.25 -2.01
C MET A 71 1.30 4.02 -2.41
N CYS A 72 0.15 3.38 -2.24
CA CYS A 72 -1.15 4.04 -2.40
C CYS A 72 -2.12 3.31 -1.52
N LEU A 73 -3.11 4.07 -1.06
CA LEU A 73 -4.13 3.56 -0.18
C LEU A 73 -5.43 4.32 -0.37
N GLN A 74 -6.52 3.64 -0.04
CA GLN A 74 -7.83 4.24 0.10
C GLN A 74 -8.46 3.71 1.38
N ILE A 75 -8.93 4.62 2.22
CA ILE A 75 -9.67 4.32 3.44
C ILE A 75 -11.11 4.75 3.28
N THR A 76 -12.03 3.86 3.64
CA THR A 76 -13.47 4.10 3.59
C THR A 76 -14.12 3.93 4.95
N VAL A 77 -15.12 4.76 5.25
CA VAL A 77 -16.04 4.60 6.38
C VAL A 77 -17.44 4.47 5.80
N GLY A 78 -18.04 3.28 5.92
CA GLY A 78 -19.23 2.92 5.14
C GLY A 78 -18.93 2.99 3.65
N SER A 79 -19.72 3.76 2.89
CA SER A 79 -19.51 3.97 1.44
C SER A 79 -18.66 5.19 1.09
N THR A 80 -18.18 5.94 2.09
CA THR A 80 -17.48 7.20 1.88
C THR A 80 -15.97 7.00 1.91
N ILE A 81 -15.26 7.48 0.89
CA ILE A 81 -13.79 7.59 0.92
C ILE A 81 -13.43 8.77 1.82
N VAL A 82 -12.71 8.50 2.91
CA VAL A 82 -12.29 9.51 3.90
C VAL A 82 -10.83 9.90 3.76
N LEU A 83 -10.00 9.03 3.17
CA LEU A 83 -8.62 9.33 2.80
C LEU A 83 -8.23 8.52 1.58
N GLN A 84 -7.53 9.17 0.66
CA GLN A 84 -6.92 8.51 -0.50
C GLN A 84 -5.52 9.09 -0.72
N VAL A 85 -4.53 8.22 -0.83
CA VAL A 85 -3.16 8.57 -1.19
C VAL A 85 -2.85 7.90 -2.52
N GLY A 86 -2.50 8.70 -3.51
CA GLY A 86 -2.27 8.24 -4.88
C GLY A 86 -3.55 7.82 -5.59
N THR A 87 -3.38 7.21 -6.75
CA THR A 87 -4.45 6.60 -7.53
C THR A 87 -4.12 5.13 -7.76
N PHE A 88 -5.13 4.29 -7.67
CA PHE A 88 -5.04 2.93 -8.19
C PHE A 88 -5.30 3.02 -9.69
N ALA A 89 -4.25 3.16 -10.49
CA ALA A 89 -4.40 3.12 -11.95
C ALA A 89 -4.81 1.69 -12.36
N GLN A 90 -6.03 1.53 -12.85
CA GLN A 90 -6.45 0.31 -13.54
C GLN A 90 -6.07 0.44 -15.01
N ILE A 91 -5.14 -0.39 -15.47
CA ILE A 91 -4.91 -0.60 -16.91
C ILE A 91 -5.24 -2.06 -17.18
N ASN A 92 -6.28 -2.32 -17.99
CA ASN A 92 -6.67 -3.67 -18.44
C ASN A 92 -6.75 -4.71 -17.31
N SER A 93 -7.48 -4.39 -16.24
CA SER A 93 -7.74 -5.29 -15.10
C SER A 93 -6.50 -5.71 -14.27
N VAL A 94 -5.35 -5.09 -14.50
CA VAL A 94 -4.20 -5.18 -13.60
C VAL A 94 -4.02 -3.82 -12.93
N THR A 95 -4.06 -3.79 -11.60
CA THR A 95 -3.77 -2.60 -10.81
C THR A 95 -2.26 -2.36 -10.85
N THR A 96 -1.75 -1.80 -11.94
CA THR A 96 -0.31 -1.80 -12.25
C THR A 96 0.45 -0.67 -11.57
N HIS A 97 -0.07 0.56 -11.51
CA HIS A 97 0.78 1.66 -11.07
C HIS A 97 0.20 2.53 -9.98
N CYS A 98 1.08 2.81 -9.02
CA CYS A 98 0.84 3.50 -7.78
C CYS A 98 1.92 4.59 -7.71
N PRO A 99 1.61 5.85 -8.06
CA PRO A 99 2.65 6.80 -8.44
C PRO A 99 3.27 7.55 -7.26
N VAL A 100 2.87 7.28 -6.01
CA VAL A 100 3.35 8.06 -4.86
C VAL A 100 4.62 7.41 -4.31
N PRO A 101 5.81 8.02 -4.50
CA PRO A 101 7.05 7.46 -4.00
C PRO A 101 7.10 7.53 -2.48
N LEU A 102 7.76 6.56 -1.86
CA LEU A 102 8.15 6.66 -0.46
C LEU A 102 9.26 7.70 -0.33
N THR A 103 8.98 8.79 0.38
CA THR A 103 9.97 9.87 0.62
C THR A 103 10.84 9.60 1.84
N PHE A 104 10.46 8.63 2.68
CA PHE A 104 11.18 8.18 3.86
C PHE A 104 10.96 6.67 4.07
N GLY A 105 11.95 5.99 4.66
CA GLY A 105 11.94 4.53 4.81
C GLY A 105 12.29 3.80 3.51
N ASN A 106 12.18 2.48 3.52
CA ASN A 106 12.24 1.61 2.35
C ASN A 106 11.19 0.50 2.48
N GLN A 107 10.68 0.00 1.36
CA GLN A 107 9.86 -1.20 1.33
C GLN A 107 10.60 -2.29 0.58
N GLN A 108 11.13 -3.27 1.32
CA GLN A 108 11.88 -4.37 0.75
C GLN A 108 11.15 -5.70 1.00
N ALA A 109 10.71 -6.35 -0.07
CA ALA A 109 10.43 -7.77 -0.07
C ALA A 109 11.78 -8.52 -0.06
N HIS A 110 11.88 -9.57 0.76
CA HIS A 110 13.05 -10.44 0.76
C HIS A 110 12.61 -11.87 1.07
N LYS A 111 13.46 -12.84 0.72
CA LYS A 111 13.25 -14.22 1.17
C LYS A 111 13.46 -14.30 2.67
N ASP A 112 12.62 -15.06 3.35
CA ASP A 112 12.88 -15.42 4.74
C ASP A 112 14.23 -16.16 4.84
N LYS A 113 14.96 -15.90 5.92
CA LYS A 113 16.30 -16.46 6.17
C LYS A 113 16.25 -17.90 6.63
#